data_AF-A0A4P5RGU5-F1
#
_entry.id   AF-A0A4P5RGU5-F1
#
_cell.length_a   1.000
_cell.length_b   1.000
_cell.length_c   1.000
_cell.angle_alpha   90.00
_cell.angle_beta   90.00
_cell.angle_gamma   90.00
#
_symmetry.space_group_name_H-M   'P 1'
#
loop_
_entity.id
_entity.type
_entity.pdbx_description
1 polymer ?
#
loop_
_entity_poly.entity_id
_entity_poly.type
_entity_poly.pdbx_seq_one_letter_code
_entity_poly.pdbx_strand_id
1 'polypeptide(L)'
;MLRAIELWRGGIDLVSPFRTSFGTDTSRDLLYIRAVGDETSGWGECVAGTEPNYSSEYLENCVEVISRFLVPMLRHDSTAQSFIEAAAPIRGNYMSKACV
;
A
#
# COMPACT_ATOMS: atom_id res chain seq x y z
N MET A 1 16.90 4.07 12.48
CA MET A 1 15.70 4.94 12.58
C MET A 1 15.12 5.15 11.20
N LEU A 2 13.80 5.35 11.10
CA LEU A 2 13.11 5.69 9.86
C LEU A 2 13.44 7.13 9.45
N ARG A 3 13.79 7.32 8.17
CA ARG A 3 14.20 8.60 7.57
C ARG A 3 13.22 9.12 6.54
N ALA A 4 12.71 8.22 5.71
CA ALA A 4 11.76 8.56 4.66
C ALA A 4 10.81 7.41 4.38
N ILE A 5 9.62 7.76 3.90
CA ILE A 5 8.72 6.84 3.20
C ILE A 5 8.60 7.34 1.77
N GLU A 6 8.96 6.49 0.83
CA GLU A 6 8.80 6.77 -0.61
C GLU A 6 7.62 5.96 -1.13
N LEU A 7 6.71 6.60 -1.87
CA LEU A 7 5.63 5.91 -2.59
C LEU A 7 6.07 5.72 -4.03
N TRP A 8 5.99 4.49 -4.50
CA TRP A 8 6.38 4.10 -5.85
C TRP A 8 5.18 3.56 -6.60
N ARG A 9 4.96 4.07 -7.81
CA ARG A 9 3.97 3.53 -8.76
C ARG A 9 4.68 2.81 -9.88
N GLY A 10 4.10 1.70 -10.33
CA GLY A 10 4.57 0.93 -11.47
C GLY A 10 3.41 0.29 -12.21
N GLY A 11 3.73 -0.34 -13.34
CA GLY A 11 2.78 -1.10 -14.12
C GLY A 11 3.50 -2.26 -14.80
N ILE A 12 2.83 -3.41 -14.87
CA ILE A 12 3.31 -4.57 -15.63
C ILE A 12 2.19 -5.11 -16.52
N ASP A 13 2.55 -5.53 -17.73
CA ASP A 13 1.65 -6.30 -18.57
C ASP A 13 1.65 -7.77 -18.12
N LEU A 14 0.47 -8.38 -18.11
CA LEU A 14 0.34 -9.81 -17.83
C LEU A 14 0.71 -10.62 -19.06
N VAL A 15 1.41 -11.74 -18.86
CA VAL A 15 1.77 -12.66 -19.95
C VAL A 15 0.54 -13.17 -20.70
N SER A 16 -0.58 -13.34 -20.01
CA SER A 16 -1.88 -13.63 -20.58
C SER A 16 -3.00 -12.98 -19.75
N PRO A 17 -4.17 -12.70 -20.35
CA PRO A 17 -5.31 -12.16 -19.61
C PRO A 17 -5.74 -13.08 -18.47
N PHE A 18 -6.02 -12.51 -17.29
CA PHE A 18 -6.49 -13.23 -16.11
C PHE A 18 -7.95 -12.87 -15.82
N ARG A 19 -8.85 -13.86 -15.96
CA ARG A 19 -10.29 -13.67 -15.80
C ARG A 19 -10.80 -14.20 -14.47
N THR A 20 -11.61 -13.40 -13.80
CA THR A 20 -12.37 -13.75 -12.59
C THR A 20 -13.87 -13.56 -12.83
N SER A 21 -14.70 -13.73 -11.80
CA SER A 21 -16.14 -13.42 -11.86
C SER A 21 -16.45 -11.92 -11.99
N PHE A 22 -15.51 -11.05 -11.65
CA PHE A 22 -15.69 -9.60 -11.57
C PHE A 22 -14.91 -8.81 -12.64
N GLY A 23 -14.16 -9.49 -13.52
CA GLY A 23 -13.43 -8.80 -14.58
C GLY A 23 -12.43 -9.68 -15.30
N THR A 24 -11.69 -9.08 -16.23
CA THR A 24 -10.51 -9.67 -16.85
C THR A 24 -9.42 -8.61 -16.84
N ASP A 25 -8.32 -8.91 -16.17
CA ASP A 25 -7.15 -8.05 -16.14
C ASP A 25 -6.17 -8.46 -17.23
N THR A 26 -5.59 -7.49 -17.92
CA THR A 26 -4.51 -7.70 -18.91
C THR A 26 -3.19 -7.07 -18.47
N SER A 27 -3.23 -6.20 -17.46
CA SER A 27 -2.09 -5.53 -16.85
C SER A 27 -2.35 -5.37 -15.34
N ARG A 28 -1.31 -4.97 -14.60
CA ARG A 28 -1.42 -4.64 -13.18
C ARG A 28 -0.74 -3.31 -12.93
N ASP A 29 -1.52 -2.37 -12.41
CA ASP A 29 -0.99 -1.16 -11.78
C ASP A 29 -0.57 -1.49 -10.35
N LEU A 30 0.61 -1.03 -9.97
CA LEU A 30 1.30 -1.43 -8.75
C LEU A 30 1.57 -0.21 -7.89
N LEU A 31 1.40 -0.39 -6.58
CA LEU A 31 1.76 0.58 -5.56
C LEU A 31 2.68 -0.08 -4.55
N TYR A 32 3.86 0.48 -4.39
CA TYR A 32 4.84 0.08 -3.38
C TYR A 32 5.12 1.23 -2.43
N ILE A 33 5.51 0.89 -1.21
CA ILE A 33 6.22 1.80 -0.34
C ILE A 33 7.64 1.31 -0.12
N ARG A 34 8.55 2.25 0.07
CA ARG A 34 9.88 1.99 0.58
C ARG A 34 10.07 2.73 1.89
N ALA A 35 10.25 1.98 2.97
CA ALA A 35 10.66 2.52 4.25
C ALA A 35 12.18 2.61 4.30
N VAL A 36 12.71 3.83 4.28
CA VAL A 36 14.15 4.10 4.25
C VAL A 36 14.64 4.35 5.67
N GLY A 37 15.49 3.47 6.17
CA GLY A 37 16.20 3.64 7.43
C GLY A 37 17.62 4.17 7.24
N ASP A 38 18.38 4.24 8.33
CA ASP A 38 19.79 4.70 8.32
C ASP A 38 20.71 3.82 7.47
N GLU A 39 20.59 2.50 7.61
CA GLU A 39 21.49 1.51 6.97
C GLU A 39 20.75 0.54 6.06
N THR A 40 19.43 0.41 6.22
CA THR A 40 18.60 -0.57 5.53
C THR A 40 17.31 0.05 5.03
N SER A 41 16.68 -0.59 4.06
CA SER A 41 15.34 -0.23 3.61
C SER A 41 14.43 -1.45 3.55
N GLY A 42 13.16 -1.27 3.92
CA GLY A 42 12.09 -2.25 3.76
C GLY A 42 11.15 -1.86 2.62
N TRP A 43 10.51 -2.85 2.02
CA TRP A 43 9.50 -2.65 0.96
C TRP A 43 8.18 -3.27 1.37
N GLY A 44 7.10 -2.56 1.09
CA GLY A 44 5.73 -3.03 1.23
C GLY A 44 4.99 -2.89 -0.09
N GLU A 45 4.13 -3.84 -0.42
CA GLU A 45 3.34 -3.86 -1.66
C GLU A 45 1.85 -3.77 -1.32
N CYS A 46 1.14 -2.85 -1.97
CA CYS A 46 -0.31 -2.78 -1.88
C CYS A 46 -0.92 -3.74 -2.91
N VAL A 47 -1.87 -4.56 -2.46
CA VAL A 47 -2.51 -5.59 -3.30
C VAL A 47 -3.84 -5.13 -3.90
N ALA A 48 -4.22 -3.86 -3.70
CA ALA A 48 -5.46 -3.33 -4.22
C ALA A 48 -5.46 -3.32 -5.76
N GLY A 49 -6.61 -3.64 -6.36
CA GLY A 49 -6.83 -3.47 -7.79
C GLY A 49 -7.05 -2.00 -8.16
N THR A 50 -7.11 -1.70 -9.45
CA THR A 50 -7.44 -0.36 -9.95
C THR A 50 -8.88 0.04 -9.64
N GLU A 51 -9.78 -0.93 -9.63
CA GLU A 51 -11.20 -0.77 -9.39
C GLU A 51 -11.66 -1.50 -8.12
N PRO A 52 -12.68 -0.99 -7.40
CA PRO A 52 -13.17 -1.58 -6.16
C PRO A 52 -14.12 -2.76 -6.42
N ASN A 53 -13.70 -3.72 -7.24
CA ASN A 53 -14.50 -4.88 -7.66
C ASN A 53 -14.19 -6.15 -6.84
N TYR A 54 -12.96 -6.28 -6.33
CA TYR A 54 -12.56 -7.37 -5.43
C TYR A 54 -12.88 -7.05 -3.97
N SER A 55 -12.60 -5.81 -3.55
CA SER A 55 -12.95 -5.29 -2.23
C SER A 55 -13.31 -3.80 -2.34
N SER A 56 -13.65 -3.14 -1.24
CA SER A 56 -13.89 -1.70 -1.25
C SER A 56 -12.64 -0.86 -1.47
N GLU A 57 -11.45 -1.42 -1.25
CA GLU A 57 -10.17 -0.74 -1.50
C GLU A 57 -9.75 -0.87 -2.97
N TYR A 58 -9.28 0.24 -3.53
CA TYR A 58 -8.75 0.37 -4.88
C TYR A 58 -7.55 1.33 -4.87
N LEU A 59 -6.69 1.24 -5.88
CA LEU A 59 -5.33 1.76 -5.86
C LEU A 59 -5.26 3.26 -5.52
N GLU A 60 -6.11 4.09 -6.14
CA GLU A 60 -6.13 5.54 -5.89
C GLU A 60 -6.58 5.89 -4.46
N ASN A 61 -7.55 5.16 -3.92
CA ASN A 61 -7.94 5.31 -2.53
C ASN A 61 -6.82 4.89 -1.59
N CYS A 62 -6.10 3.80 -1.88
CA CYS A 62 -4.95 3.38 -1.09
C CYS A 62 -3.84 4.43 -1.10
N VAL A 63 -3.55 5.06 -2.24
CA VAL A 63 -2.57 6.17 -2.29
C VAL A 63 -2.99 7.34 -1.41
N GLU A 64 -4.25 7.78 -1.50
CA GLU A 64 -4.78 8.85 -0.66
C GLU A 64 -4.69 8.48 0.83
N VAL A 65 -5.10 7.27 1.20
CA VAL A 65 -5.11 6.83 2.60
C VAL A 65 -3.71 6.71 3.17
N ILE A 66 -2.79 6.11 2.40
CA ILE A 66 -1.39 5.97 2.79
C ILE A 66 -0.74 7.34 2.95
N SER A 67 -0.81 8.19 1.93
CA SER A 67 -0.11 9.48 1.93
C SER A 67 -0.69 10.48 2.92
N ARG A 68 -2.02 10.57 3.03
CA ARG A 68 -2.68 11.59 3.85
C ARG A 68 -2.85 11.20 5.31
N PHE A 69 -3.01 9.91 5.61
CA PHE A 69 -3.35 9.48 6.98
C PHE A 69 -2.34 8.53 7.60
N LEU A 70 -1.85 7.50 6.87
CA LEU A 70 -0.97 6.48 7.48
C LEU A 70 0.49 6.94 7.59
N VAL A 71 1.07 7.49 6.54
CA VAL A 71 2.46 7.97 6.55
C VAL A 71 2.68 9.05 7.62
N PRO A 72 1.78 10.03 7.83
CA PRO A 72 1.92 11.00 8.91
C PRO A 72 1.89 10.41 10.33
N MET A 73 1.42 9.17 10.52
CA MET A 73 1.44 8.49 11.82
C MET A 73 2.81 7.87 12.16
N LEU A 74 3.68 7.69 11.17
CA LEU A 74 5.01 7.13 11.37
C LEU A 74 5.95 8.14 12.02
N ARG A 75 6.80 7.64 12.90
CA ARG A 75 7.84 8.38 13.62
C ARG A 75 9.20 7.76 13.30
N HIS A 76 10.27 8.48 13.62
CA HIS A 76 11.64 8.01 13.39
C HIS A 76 11.96 6.68 14.10
N ASP A 77 11.29 6.42 15.23
CA ASP A 77 11.43 5.27 16.12
C ASP A 77 10.26 4.27 15.97
N SER A 78 9.41 4.44 14.96
CA SER A 78 8.32 3.52 14.70
C SER A 78 8.82 2.10 14.50
N THR A 79 8.21 1.18 15.22
CA THR A 79 8.22 -0.26 14.97
C THR A 79 6.93 -0.67 14.27
N ALA A 80 6.91 -1.84 13.63
CA ALA A 80 5.68 -2.40 13.04
C ALA A 80 4.52 -2.47 14.06
N GLN A 81 4.81 -2.89 15.30
CA GLN A 81 3.81 -2.93 16.37
C GLN A 81 3.26 -1.55 16.71
N SER A 82 4.14 -0.55 16.89
CA SER A 82 3.70 0.81 17.21
C SER A 82 2.88 1.45 16.09
N PHE A 83 3.16 1.09 14.82
CA PHE A 83 2.38 1.56 13.68
C PHE A 83 0.98 0.96 13.68
N ILE A 84 0.83 -0.34 13.93
CA ILE A 84 -0.47 -1.01 14.04
C ILE A 84 -1.33 -0.34 15.11
N GLU A 85 -0.75 -0.03 16.26
CA GLU A 85 -1.42 0.67 17.36
C GLU A 85 -1.83 2.10 16.96
N ALA A 86 -0.93 2.86 16.33
CA ALA A 86 -1.22 4.21 15.86
C ALA A 86 -2.31 4.26 14.78
N ALA A 87 -2.33 3.28 13.88
CA ALA A 87 -3.29 3.18 12.78
C ALA A 87 -4.65 2.57 13.20
N ALA A 88 -4.79 2.06 14.43
CA ALA A 88 -6.00 1.43 14.93
C ALA A 88 -7.28 2.29 14.81
N PRO A 89 -7.26 3.63 15.01
CA PRO A 89 -8.45 4.47 14.86
C PRO A 89 -8.98 4.56 13.43
N ILE A 90 -8.16 4.33 12.40
CA ILE A 90 -8.60 4.34 10.99
C ILE A 90 -9.42 3.06 10.75
N ARG A 91 -10.70 3.17 10.44
CA ARG A 91 -11.56 2.01 10.17
C ARG A 91 -11.26 1.43 8.78
N GLY A 92 -11.26 0.10 8.66
CA GLY A 92 -10.99 -0.59 7.39
C GLY A 92 -9.58 -0.27 6.86
N ASN A 93 -9.48 -0.06 5.54
CA ASN A 93 -8.24 0.27 4.84
C ASN A 93 -7.12 -0.75 5.12
N TYR A 94 -7.47 -2.03 5.07
CA TYR A 94 -6.58 -3.11 5.47
C TYR A 94 -5.46 -3.33 4.46
N MET A 95 -5.71 -3.20 3.16
CA MET A 95 -4.66 -3.28 2.13
C MET A 95 -3.71 -2.10 2.25
N SER A 96 -4.25 -0.92 2.56
CA SER A 96 -3.46 0.30 2.80
C SER A 96 -2.56 0.14 4.03
N LYS A 97 -3.11 -0.37 5.15
CA LYS A 97 -2.34 -0.62 6.39
C LYS A 97 -1.36 -1.77 6.28
N ALA A 98 -1.66 -2.80 5.50
CA ALA A 98 -0.75 -3.92 5.28
C ALA A 98 0.41 -3.54 4.35
N CYS A 99 0.21 -2.55 3.48
CA CYS A 99 1.26 -1.99 2.64
C CYS A 99 2.28 -1.20 3.48
N VAL A 100 1.82 -0.45 4.48
CA VAL A 100 2.65 0.39 5.36
C VAL A 100 3.30 -0.40 6.49
#